data_AF-A0A3Q1AIF3-F1
#
_entry.id   AF-A0A3Q1AIF3-F1
#
_cell.length_a   1.000
_cell.length_b   1.000
_cell.length_c   1.000
_cell.angle_alpha   90.00
_cell.angle_beta   90.00
_cell.angle_gamma   90.00
#
_symmetry.space_group_name_H-M   'P 1'
#
loop_
_entity.id
_entity.type
_entity.pdbx_description
1 polymer ?
#
loop_
_entity_poly.entity_id
_entity_poly.type
_entity_poly.pdbx_seq_one_letter_code
_entity_poly.pdbx_strand_id
1 'polypeptide(L)'
;MFRSTMGEVCNEKKSWLFVIWQICNVFMSLFFALASYVQINDPDAGLWMVGYAIPAALCALISFKPHVTETLPWRRVADLHVMISSSVVAMLGWTIYQKKVTQIFQQEEGREFSGLMLTIVWLLLCRHSGRAPVGMLRVSTAVAITVFPFVAWLYYYINKELRSDWPSHCKTAI
;
A
#
# COMPACT_ATOMS: atom_id res chain seq x y z
N MET A 1 9.97 -2.41 44.06
CA MET A 1 10.92 -2.43 42.92
C MET A 1 10.30 -2.95 41.61
N PHE A 2 9.36 -3.91 41.62
CA PHE A 2 8.76 -4.49 40.39
C PHE A 2 7.82 -3.59 39.56
N ARG A 3 7.31 -2.48 40.11
CA ARG A 3 6.34 -1.61 39.40
C ARG A 3 7.00 -0.65 38.40
N SER A 4 8.30 -0.34 38.58
CA SER A 4 9.06 0.56 37.71
C SER A 4 9.43 -0.13 36.39
N THR A 5 9.94 -1.35 36.47
CA THR A 5 10.40 -2.15 35.33
C THR A 5 9.29 -2.50 34.34
N MET A 6 8.08 -2.78 34.82
CA MET A 6 6.94 -3.09 33.93
C MET A 6 6.46 -1.84 33.17
N GLY A 7 6.56 -0.65 33.79
CA GLY A 7 6.22 0.62 33.15
C GLY A 7 7.21 1.01 32.05
N GLU A 8 8.50 0.81 32.30
CA GLU A 8 9.58 1.04 31.33
C GLU A 8 9.46 0.10 30.12
N VAL A 9 9.29 -1.21 30.34
CA VAL A 9 9.11 -2.19 29.26
C VAL A 9 7.86 -1.92 28.41
N CYS A 10 6.76 -1.45 29.02
CA CYS A 10 5.54 -1.10 28.29
C CYS A 10 5.74 0.16 27.43
N ASN A 11 6.48 1.14 27.94
CA ASN A 11 6.79 2.37 27.22
C ASN A 11 7.76 2.11 26.05
N GLU A 12 8.79 1.30 26.27
CA GLU A 12 9.71 0.86 25.21
C GLU A 12 8.97 0.10 24.11
N LYS A 13 8.09 -0.85 24.45
CA LYS A 13 7.28 -1.56 23.46
C LYS A 13 6.42 -0.62 22.63
N LYS A 14 5.80 0.40 23.24
CA LYS A 14 5.03 1.42 22.53
C LYS A 14 5.90 2.24 21.58
N SER A 15 7.12 2.57 21.99
CA SER A 15 8.11 3.28 21.16
C SER A 15 8.54 2.44 19.95
N TRP A 16 8.88 1.16 20.15
CA TRP A 16 9.28 0.25 19.06
C TRP A 16 8.16 0.01 18.05
N LEU A 17 6.93 -0.21 18.52
CA LEU A 17 5.77 -0.38 17.63
C LEU A 17 5.54 0.84 16.74
N PHE A 18 5.76 2.03 17.29
CA PHE A 18 5.66 3.28 16.53
C PHE A 18 6.77 3.41 15.48
N VAL A 19 8.01 3.05 15.82
CA VAL A 19 9.12 3.03 14.86
C VAL A 19 8.85 2.05 13.73
N ILE A 20 8.42 0.82 14.04
CA ILE A 20 8.07 -0.19 13.03
C ILE A 20 6.93 0.33 12.14
N TRP A 21 5.92 0.96 12.73
CA TRP A 21 4.81 1.57 11.98
C TRP A 21 5.29 2.64 10.98
N GLN A 22 6.20 3.52 11.40
CA GLN A 22 6.80 4.52 10.50
C GLN A 22 7.62 3.86 9.39
N ILE A 23 8.42 2.86 9.72
CA ILE A 23 9.19 2.08 8.74
C ILE A 23 8.27 1.44 7.70
N CYS A 24 7.17 0.82 8.12
CA CYS A 24 6.20 0.25 7.18
C CYS A 24 5.60 1.32 6.26
N ASN A 25 5.33 2.53 6.77
CA ASN A 25 4.86 3.64 5.93
C ASN A 25 5.92 4.13 4.93
N VAL A 26 7.20 4.11 5.29
CA VAL A 26 8.30 4.40 4.35
C VAL A 26 8.32 3.36 3.23
N PHE A 27 8.32 2.07 3.57
CA PHE A 27 8.33 1.00 2.58
C PHE A 27 7.09 1.03 1.68
N MET A 28 5.91 1.25 2.23
CA MET A 28 4.70 1.36 1.43
C MET A 28 4.68 2.63 0.56
N SER A 29 5.24 3.74 1.04
CA SER A 29 5.46 4.93 0.22
C SER A 29 6.35 4.64 -0.98
N LEU A 30 7.48 3.96 -0.76
CA LEU A 30 8.40 3.55 -1.82
C LEU A 30 7.75 2.57 -2.80
N PHE A 31 7.01 1.59 -2.29
CA PHE A 31 6.28 0.64 -3.12
C PHE A 31 5.26 1.35 -4.02
N PHE A 32 4.43 2.23 -3.46
CA PHE A 32 3.45 2.98 -4.25
C PHE A 32 4.10 3.97 -5.22
N ALA A 33 5.24 4.57 -4.87
CA ALA A 33 5.99 5.41 -5.78
C ALA A 33 6.54 4.60 -6.97
N LEU A 34 7.07 3.40 -6.70
CA LEU A 34 7.54 2.49 -7.74
C LEU A 34 6.36 1.99 -8.60
N ALA A 35 5.25 1.62 -7.97
CA ALA A 35 4.01 1.25 -8.65
C ALA A 35 3.47 2.39 -9.51
N SER A 36 3.62 3.66 -9.09
CA SER A 36 3.31 4.82 -9.93
C SER A 36 4.24 4.90 -11.14
N TYR A 37 5.56 4.81 -10.91
CA TYR A 37 6.56 4.92 -11.97
C TYR A 37 6.38 3.91 -13.10
N VAL A 38 6.14 2.64 -12.77
CA VAL A 38 6.02 1.57 -13.79
C VAL A 38 4.81 1.73 -14.71
N GLN A 39 3.82 2.57 -14.34
CA GLN A 39 2.62 2.83 -15.14
C GLN A 39 2.86 3.79 -16.31
N ILE A 40 4.08 4.32 -16.50
CA ILE A 40 4.41 5.14 -17.67
C ILE A 40 4.17 4.41 -19.00
N ASN A 41 4.19 3.08 -19.00
CA ASN A 41 3.97 2.26 -20.19
C ASN A 41 2.51 1.84 -20.40
N ASP A 42 1.61 2.22 -19.51
CA ASP A 42 0.20 1.90 -19.55
C ASP A 42 -0.53 2.82 -20.56
N PRO A 43 -1.51 2.34 -21.35
CA PRO A 43 -2.31 3.20 -22.23
C PRO A 43 -2.99 4.35 -21.47
N ASP A 44 -3.35 4.14 -20.20
CA ASP A 44 -3.99 5.10 -19.31
C ASP A 44 -3.04 5.58 -18.19
N ALA A 45 -1.74 5.70 -18.51
CA ALA A 45 -0.66 6.05 -17.58
C ALA A 45 -1.01 7.18 -16.59
N GLY A 46 -1.64 8.27 -17.06
CA GLY A 46 -2.00 9.41 -16.23
C GLY A 46 -2.90 9.04 -15.05
N LEU A 47 -3.93 8.21 -15.29
CA LEU A 47 -4.87 7.77 -14.26
C LEU A 47 -4.15 6.92 -13.20
N TRP A 48 -3.38 5.94 -13.65
CA TRP A 48 -2.71 4.98 -12.78
C TRP A 48 -1.55 5.58 -12.00
N MET A 49 -0.74 6.42 -12.65
CA MET A 49 0.33 7.15 -11.97
C MET A 49 -0.22 7.98 -10.83
N VAL A 50 -1.31 8.74 -11.04
CA VAL A 50 -1.97 9.53 -9.99
C VAL A 50 -2.58 8.62 -8.92
N GLY A 51 -3.20 7.51 -9.35
CA GLY A 51 -3.77 6.48 -8.50
C GLY A 51 -2.79 5.96 -7.44
N TYR A 52 -1.52 5.76 -7.81
CA TYR A 52 -0.49 5.30 -6.88
C TYR A 52 0.34 6.43 -6.23
N ALA A 53 0.49 7.58 -6.91
CA ALA A 53 1.25 8.70 -6.36
C ALA A 53 0.58 9.35 -5.12
N ILE A 54 -0.75 9.44 -5.11
CA ILE A 54 -1.50 9.96 -3.96
C ILE A 54 -1.22 9.13 -2.68
N PRO A 55 -1.44 7.80 -2.65
CA PRO A 55 -1.14 7.00 -1.47
C PRO A 55 0.36 6.99 -1.15
N ALA A 56 1.26 7.05 -2.14
CA ALA A 56 2.69 7.20 -1.90
C ALA A 56 3.01 8.46 -1.08
N ALA A 57 2.46 9.61 -1.47
CA ALA A 57 2.65 10.88 -0.78
C ALA A 57 2.01 10.88 0.62
N LEU A 58 0.79 10.33 0.76
CA LEU A 58 0.13 10.23 2.07
C LEU A 58 0.92 9.37 3.05
N CYS A 59 1.53 8.27 2.60
CA CYS A 59 2.41 7.43 3.41
C CYS A 59 3.73 8.12 3.77
N ALA A 60 4.32 8.87 2.83
CA ALA A 60 5.50 9.68 3.10
C ALA A 60 5.23 10.71 4.22
N LEU A 61 4.10 11.40 4.15
CA LEU A 61 3.69 12.37 5.17
C LEU A 61 3.55 11.73 6.56
N ILE A 62 2.99 10.51 6.65
CA ILE A 62 2.92 9.76 7.92
C ILE A 62 4.32 9.45 8.43
N SER A 63 5.23 9.06 7.55
CA SER A 63 6.60 8.69 7.91
C SER A 63 7.34 9.87 8.58
N PHE A 64 7.18 11.09 8.06
CA PHE A 64 7.79 12.29 8.64
C PHE A 64 7.03 12.86 9.84
N LYS A 65 5.69 12.86 9.78
CA LYS A 65 4.84 13.46 10.81
C LYS A 65 3.61 12.60 11.06
N PRO A 66 3.68 11.59 11.95
CA PRO A 66 2.57 10.65 12.18
C PRO A 66 1.25 11.29 12.59
N HIS A 67 1.27 12.42 13.28
CA HIS A 67 0.06 13.19 13.63
C HIS A 67 -0.67 13.81 12.42
N VAL A 68 -0.09 13.76 11.21
CA VAL A 68 -0.72 14.29 9.98
C VAL A 68 -2.07 13.63 9.69
N THR A 69 -2.28 12.38 10.11
CA THR A 69 -3.56 11.67 9.93
C THR A 69 -4.72 12.31 10.69
N GLU A 70 -4.41 13.23 11.61
CA GLU A 70 -5.41 13.96 12.38
C GLU A 70 -5.83 15.28 11.73
N THR A 71 -5.07 15.73 10.73
CA THR A 71 -5.38 16.94 9.98
C THR A 71 -6.54 16.70 9.02
N LEU A 72 -7.38 17.72 8.85
CA LEU A 72 -8.51 17.65 7.93
C LEU A 72 -8.08 17.38 6.47
N PRO A 73 -7.02 18.03 5.92
CA PRO A 73 -6.61 17.79 4.54
C PRO A 73 -6.21 16.33 4.28
N TRP A 74 -5.37 15.75 5.14
CA TRP A 74 -4.92 14.35 4.98
C TRP A 74 -6.12 13.40 4.97
N ARG A 75 -7.04 13.56 5.93
CA ARG A 75 -8.24 12.70 6.02
C ARG A 75 -9.13 12.83 4.80
N ARG A 76 -9.38 14.05 4.33
CA ARG A 76 -10.24 14.28 3.15
C ARG A 76 -9.64 13.68 1.90
N VAL A 77 -8.34 13.86 1.67
CA VAL A 77 -7.66 13.26 0.51
C VAL A 77 -7.67 11.73 0.61
N ALA A 78 -7.37 11.17 1.79
CA ALA A 78 -7.41 9.72 2.00
C ALA A 78 -8.82 9.14 1.80
N ASP A 79 -9.85 9.75 2.38
CA ASP A 79 -11.24 9.29 2.27
C ASP A 79 -11.74 9.39 0.82
N LEU A 80 -11.46 10.49 0.12
CA LEU A 80 -11.80 10.64 -1.31
C LEU A 80 -11.09 9.60 -2.16
N HIS A 81 -9.81 9.36 -1.90
CA HIS A 81 -9.05 8.35 -2.62
C HIS A 81 -9.63 6.95 -2.39
N VAL A 82 -9.92 6.58 -1.13
CA VAL A 82 -10.57 5.30 -0.80
C VAL A 82 -11.92 5.17 -1.51
N MET A 83 -12.74 6.22 -1.56
CA MET A 83 -14.03 6.21 -2.25
C MET A 83 -13.88 5.98 -3.76
N ILE A 84 -12.98 6.73 -4.41
CA ILE A 84 -12.74 6.61 -5.86
C ILE A 84 -12.16 5.22 -6.17
N SER A 85 -11.12 4.80 -5.45
CA SER A 85 -10.50 3.48 -5.61
C SER A 85 -11.51 2.36 -5.41
N SER A 86 -12.42 2.46 -4.44
CA SER A 86 -13.46 1.44 -4.22
C SER A 86 -14.40 1.30 -5.41
N SER A 87 -14.79 2.42 -6.04
CA SER A 87 -15.61 2.41 -7.26
C SER A 87 -14.87 1.76 -8.42
N VAL A 88 -13.59 2.10 -8.64
CA VAL A 88 -12.77 1.52 -9.71
C VAL A 88 -12.52 0.03 -9.47
N VAL A 89 -12.25 -0.36 -8.23
CA VAL A 89 -12.10 -1.76 -7.82
C VAL A 89 -13.38 -2.55 -8.07
N ALA A 90 -14.57 -2.00 -7.80
CA ALA A 90 -15.82 -2.66 -8.10
C ALA A 90 -16.01 -2.87 -9.62
N MET A 91 -15.67 -1.85 -10.42
CA MET A 91 -15.71 -1.93 -11.88
C MET A 91 -14.73 -2.99 -12.42
N LEU A 92 -13.47 -2.96 -11.97
CA LEU A 92 -12.46 -3.94 -12.37
C LEU A 92 -12.80 -5.35 -11.88
N GLY A 93 -13.31 -5.48 -10.66
CA GLY A 93 -13.75 -6.76 -10.10
C GLY A 93 -14.89 -7.39 -10.93
N TRP A 94 -15.82 -6.56 -11.42
CA TRP A 94 -16.85 -7.00 -12.35
C TRP A 94 -16.24 -7.49 -13.67
N THR A 95 -15.29 -6.74 -14.23
CA THR A 95 -14.59 -7.13 -15.48
C THR A 95 -13.82 -8.44 -15.31
N ILE A 96 -13.05 -8.58 -14.23
CA ILE A 96 -12.30 -9.79 -13.86
C ILE A 96 -13.23 -11.00 -13.75
N TYR A 97 -14.39 -10.81 -13.08
CA TYR A 97 -15.41 -11.85 -12.93
C TYR A 97 -15.99 -12.28 -14.28
N GLN A 98 -16.39 -11.31 -15.13
CA GLN A 98 -16.96 -11.58 -16.44
C GLN A 98 -15.95 -12.28 -17.38
N LYS A 99 -14.69 -11.84 -17.36
CA LYS A 99 -13.60 -12.42 -18.16
C LYS A 99 -13.05 -13.73 -17.58
N LYS A 100 -13.52 -14.17 -16.41
CA LYS A 100 -13.05 -15.37 -15.70
C LYS A 100 -11.52 -15.40 -15.56
N VAL A 101 -10.93 -14.24 -15.23
CA VAL A 101 -9.47 -14.14 -15.07
C VAL A 101 -9.04 -14.99 -13.86
N THR A 102 -8.18 -15.98 -14.11
CA THR A 102 -7.65 -16.86 -13.05
C THR A 102 -6.21 -16.50 -12.64
N GLN A 103 -5.45 -15.90 -13.55
CA GLN A 103 -4.05 -15.50 -13.34
C GLN A 103 -3.97 -14.00 -13.04
N ILE A 104 -4.38 -13.62 -11.83
CA ILE A 104 -4.59 -12.21 -11.40
C ILE A 104 -3.33 -11.35 -11.59
N PHE A 105 -2.14 -11.85 -11.28
CA PHE A 105 -0.92 -11.03 -11.37
C PHE A 105 -0.29 -11.01 -12.78
N GLN A 106 -0.64 -11.97 -13.64
CA GLN A 106 -0.18 -12.04 -15.03
C GLN A 106 -0.95 -11.07 -15.92
N GLN A 107 -2.24 -10.87 -15.61
CA GLN A 107 -3.10 -9.93 -16.32
C GLN A 107 -3.00 -8.52 -15.75
N GLU A 108 -3.04 -7.52 -16.62
CA GLU A 108 -2.97 -6.10 -16.26
C GLU A 108 -4.10 -5.68 -15.32
N GLU A 109 -5.36 -5.95 -15.70
CA GLU A 109 -6.55 -5.63 -14.90
C GLU A 109 -6.49 -6.25 -13.49
N GLY A 110 -5.90 -7.43 -13.36
CA GLY A 110 -5.74 -8.10 -12.06
C GLY A 110 -4.66 -7.46 -11.19
N ARG A 111 -3.56 -6.97 -11.78
CA ARG A 111 -2.55 -6.18 -11.07
C ARG A 111 -3.10 -4.84 -10.62
N GLU A 112 -3.84 -4.14 -11.48
CA GLU A 112 -4.52 -2.87 -11.17
C GLU A 112 -5.52 -3.03 -10.03
N PHE A 113 -6.39 -4.04 -10.12
CA PHE A 113 -7.35 -4.38 -9.08
C PHE A 113 -6.65 -4.65 -7.74
N SER A 114 -5.60 -5.48 -7.75
CA SER A 114 -4.86 -5.85 -6.54
C SER A 114 -4.12 -4.65 -5.94
N GLY A 115 -3.54 -3.80 -6.80
CA GLY A 115 -2.87 -2.57 -6.41
C GLY A 115 -3.82 -1.60 -5.72
N LEU A 116 -5.00 -1.35 -6.29
CA LEU A 116 -6.01 -0.49 -5.66
C LEU A 116 -6.61 -1.09 -4.39
N MET A 117 -6.80 -2.41 -4.32
CA MET A 117 -7.20 -3.05 -3.06
C MET A 117 -6.16 -2.82 -1.96
N LEU A 118 -4.87 -2.92 -2.31
CA LEU A 118 -3.78 -2.65 -1.39
C LEU A 118 -3.77 -1.17 -0.94
N THR A 119 -4.01 -0.21 -1.83
CA THR A 119 -4.11 1.22 -1.44
C THR A 119 -5.28 1.46 -0.48
N ILE A 120 -6.44 0.88 -0.75
CA ILE A 120 -7.64 0.99 0.10
C ILE A 120 -7.34 0.44 1.50
N VAL A 121 -6.89 -0.81 1.59
CA VAL A 121 -6.59 -1.46 2.86
C VAL A 121 -5.53 -0.69 3.62
N TRP A 122 -4.48 -0.22 2.95
CA TRP A 122 -3.40 0.54 3.58
C TRP A 122 -3.85 1.88 4.14
N LEU A 123 -4.61 2.67 3.37
CA LEU A 123 -5.11 3.97 3.82
C LEU A 123 -6.11 3.84 4.97
N LEU A 124 -6.99 2.82 4.93
CA LEU A 124 -7.86 2.48 6.05
C LEU A 124 -7.05 2.07 7.28
N LEU A 125 -6.01 1.25 7.09
CA LEU A 125 -5.09 0.88 8.14
C LEU A 125 -4.31 2.08 8.67
N CYS A 126 -4.10 3.15 7.91
CA CYS A 126 -3.41 4.37 8.35
C CYS A 126 -4.31 5.38 9.06
N ARG A 127 -5.63 5.32 8.79
CA ARG A 127 -6.62 6.24 9.34
C ARG A 127 -6.56 6.30 10.87
N HIS A 128 -6.51 7.52 11.42
CA HIS A 128 -6.44 7.76 12.87
C HIS A 128 -5.20 7.18 13.59
N SER A 129 -4.12 6.83 12.87
CA SER A 129 -2.88 6.33 13.50
C SER A 129 -2.16 7.39 14.35
N GLY A 130 -2.41 8.67 14.12
CA GLY A 130 -1.81 9.78 14.86
C GLY A 130 -2.50 10.15 16.18
N ARG A 131 -3.64 9.53 16.56
CA ARG A 131 -4.34 9.85 17.82
C ARG A 131 -3.75 9.19 19.06
N ALA A 132 -3.22 7.99 18.89
CA ALA A 132 -2.78 7.12 19.98
C ALA A 132 -1.68 6.18 19.47
N PRO A 133 -0.87 5.60 20.38
CA PRO A 133 0.10 4.59 20.00
C PRO A 133 -0.55 3.47 19.20
N VAL A 134 0.08 3.10 18.08
CA VAL A 134 -0.42 2.03 17.21
C VAL A 134 -0.26 0.70 17.94
N GLY A 135 -1.37 -0.04 18.10
CA GLY A 135 -1.37 -1.32 18.81
C GLY A 135 -0.64 -2.44 18.05
N MET A 136 -0.16 -3.44 18.79
CA MET A 136 0.58 -4.60 18.27
C MET A 136 -0.11 -5.29 17.09
N LEU A 137 -1.42 -5.53 17.17
CA LEU A 137 -2.19 -6.17 16.09
C LEU A 137 -2.08 -5.38 14.78
N ARG A 138 -2.30 -4.06 14.85
CA ARG A 138 -2.28 -3.17 13.69
C ARG A 138 -0.88 -3.07 13.08
N VAL A 139 0.16 -3.04 13.92
CA VAL A 139 1.56 -3.08 13.45
C VAL A 139 1.89 -4.43 12.81
N SER A 140 1.46 -5.55 13.40
CA SER A 140 1.70 -6.89 12.85
C SER A 140 1.02 -7.05 11.49
N THR A 141 -0.21 -6.58 11.34
CA THR A 141 -0.92 -6.51 10.05
C THR A 141 -0.17 -5.63 9.06
N ALA A 142 0.31 -4.46 9.48
CA ALA A 142 1.10 -3.58 8.61
C ALA A 142 2.37 -4.26 8.10
N VAL A 143 3.13 -4.92 8.98
CA VAL A 143 4.34 -5.68 8.59
C VAL A 143 4.01 -6.76 7.55
N ALA A 144 2.97 -7.57 7.79
CA ALA A 144 2.58 -8.62 6.85
C ALA A 144 2.19 -8.06 5.48
N ILE A 145 1.38 -7.00 5.47
CA ILE A 145 0.95 -6.33 4.23
C ILE A 145 2.12 -5.66 3.52
N THR A 146 3.07 -5.07 4.25
CA THR A 146 4.25 -4.42 3.65
C THR A 146 5.21 -5.43 3.04
N VAL A 147 5.44 -6.59 3.67
CA VAL A 147 6.40 -7.58 3.15
C VAL A 147 5.90 -8.23 1.86
N PHE A 148 4.61 -8.56 1.79
CA PHE A 148 4.01 -9.27 0.65
C PHE A 148 4.33 -8.68 -0.74
N PRO A 149 4.08 -7.39 -1.03
CA PRO A 149 4.29 -6.83 -2.37
C PRO A 149 5.75 -6.84 -2.80
N PHE A 150 6.71 -6.65 -1.89
CA PHE A 150 8.14 -6.73 -2.23
C PHE A 150 8.58 -8.16 -2.53
N VAL A 151 8.11 -9.13 -1.74
CA VAL A 151 8.39 -10.55 -2.00
C VAL A 151 7.77 -10.98 -3.32
N ALA A 152 6.51 -10.59 -3.58
CA ALA A 152 5.85 -10.87 -4.85
C ALA A 152 6.61 -10.24 -6.02
N TRP A 153 7.00 -8.96 -5.92
CA TRP A 153 7.77 -8.30 -6.96
C TRP A 153 9.09 -9.04 -7.24
N LEU A 154 9.87 -9.33 -6.20
CA LEU A 154 11.14 -10.04 -6.32
C LEU A 154 10.95 -11.42 -6.96
N TYR A 155 9.89 -12.14 -6.57
CA TYR A 155 9.56 -13.43 -7.15
C TYR A 155 9.30 -13.32 -8.66
N TYR A 156 8.50 -12.37 -9.12
CA TYR A 156 8.25 -12.15 -10.56
C TYR A 156 9.48 -11.59 -11.29
N TYR A 157 10.34 -10.85 -10.60
CA TYR A 157 11.59 -10.36 -11.17
C TYR A 157 12.54 -11.51 -11.52
N ILE A 158 12.72 -12.46 -10.58
CA ILE A 158 13.58 -13.64 -10.73
C ILE A 158 13.00 -14.63 -11.74
N ASN A 159 11.70 -14.92 -11.64
CA ASN A 159 11.00 -15.92 -12.45
C ASN A 159 10.43 -15.28 -13.73
N LYS A 160 11.32 -15.04 -14.71
CA LYS A 160 11.01 -14.32 -15.96
C LYS A 160 9.92 -14.99 -16.79
N GLU A 161 9.77 -16.30 -16.67
CA GLU A 161 8.71 -17.08 -17.32
C GLU A 161 7.32 -16.62 -16.89
N LEU A 162 7.15 -16.11 -15.66
CA LEU A 162 5.86 -15.57 -15.20
C LEU A 162 5.51 -14.23 -15.84
N ARG A 163 6.48 -13.61 -16.53
CA ARG A 163 6.35 -12.34 -17.28
C ARG A 163 6.35 -12.56 -18.80
N SER A 164 6.44 -13.80 -19.28
CA SER A 164 6.46 -14.08 -20.73
C SER A 164 5.20 -13.56 -21.42
N ASP A 165 4.07 -13.71 -20.73
CA ASP A 165 2.73 -13.46 -21.27
C ASP A 165 2.26 -12.02 -21.01
N TRP A 166 3.10 -11.19 -20.40
CA TRP A 166 2.76 -9.78 -20.19
C TRP A 166 2.67 -9.04 -21.53
N PRO A 167 1.79 -8.03 -21.63
CA PRO A 167 1.75 -7.16 -22.80
C PRO A 167 3.12 -6.58 -23.11
N SER A 168 3.42 -6.36 -24.40
CA SER A 168 4.73 -5.88 -24.85
C SER A 168 5.12 -4.54 -24.21
N HIS A 169 4.15 -3.65 -24.00
CA HIS A 169 4.35 -2.37 -23.33
C HIS A 169 4.71 -2.52 -21.84
N CYS A 170 4.27 -3.59 -21.15
CA CYS A 170 4.64 -3.80 -19.75
C CYS A 170 6.08 -4.31 -19.53
N LYS A 171 6.80 -4.73 -20.58
CA LYS A 171 8.11 -5.41 -20.45
C LYS A 171 9.30 -4.48 -20.25
N THR A 172 9.14 -3.18 -20.47
CA THR A 172 10.23 -2.19 -20.46
C THR A 172 10.44 -1.50 -19.12
N ALA A 173 9.54 -1.66 -18.14
CA ALA A 173 9.57 -0.95 -16.85
C ALA A 173 10.07 -1.77 -15.65
N ILE A 174 10.54 -3.01 -15.85
CA ILE A 174 11.09 -3.86 -14.77
C ILE A 174 12.60 -4.06 -14.93
#